data_AF-A0A6N6L3Q7-F1
#
_entry.id   AF-A0A6N6L3Q7-F1
#
_cell.length_a   1.000
_cell.length_b   1.000
_cell.length_c   1.000
_cell.angle_alpha   90.00
_cell.angle_beta   90.00
_cell.angle_gamma   90.00
#
_symmetry.space_group_name_H-M   'P 1'
#
loop_
_entity.id
_entity.type
_entity.pdbx_description
1 polymer ?
#
loop_
_entity_poly.entity_id
_entity_poly.type
_entity_poly.pdbx_seq_one_letter_code
_entity_poly.pdbx_strand_id
1 'polypeptide(L)' 'MLYNGDDHREKYIAFEGIVYDVTDCPKWRTEMHQNLHFPGQDLTNELADAPHLNEVFTRPCVQVVGKLRIENA' A
#
# COMPACT_ATOMS: atom_id res chain seq x y z
N MET A 1 -22.12 8.13 10.64
CA MET A 1 -20.92 8.78 11.22
C MET A 1 -20.65 10.02 10.40
N LEU A 2 -20.71 11.20 11.01
CA LEU A 2 -20.41 12.47 10.36
C LEU A 2 -18.89 12.60 10.31
N TYR A 3 -18.31 12.39 9.13
CA TYR A 3 -16.88 12.57 8.87
C TYR A 3 -16.69 13.91 8.20
N ASN A 4 -16.06 14.83 8.92
CA ASN A 4 -15.65 16.13 8.39
C ASN A 4 -14.40 15.89 7.53
N GLY A 5 -14.50 16.21 6.24
CA GLY A 5 -13.45 15.98 5.24
C GLY A 5 -12.09 16.59 5.57
N ASP A 6 -11.10 16.16 4.78
CA ASP A 6 -9.69 16.59 4.74
C ASP A 6 -8.72 15.93 5.73
N ASP A 7 -8.44 14.64 5.52
CA ASP A 7 -7.09 14.11 5.29
C ASP A 7 -7.11 12.57 5.29
N HIS A 8 -7.45 11.95 4.16
CA HIS A 8 -7.09 10.55 3.93
C HIS A 8 -5.59 10.48 3.57
N ARG A 9 -4.74 10.80 4.55
CA ARG A 9 -3.26 10.75 4.40
C ARG A 9 -2.73 9.32 4.32
N GLU A 10 -3.49 8.38 4.84
CA GLU A 10 -3.10 6.99 4.99
C GLU A 10 -3.02 6.31 3.62
N LYS A 11 -1.90 5.64 3.36
CA LYS A 11 -1.67 4.89 2.13
C LYS A 11 -1.38 3.45 2.47
N TYR A 12 -2.33 2.60 2.12
CA TYR A 12 -2.20 1.15 2.31
C TYR A 12 -2.01 0.45 0.97
N ILE A 13 -1.28 -0.65 0.95
CA ILE A 13 -1.24 -1.59 -0.18
C ILE A 13 -1.31 -3.01 0.36
N ALA A 14 -1.75 -3.96 -0.45
CA ALA A 14 -1.66 -5.38 -0.13
C ALA A 14 -0.61 -6.08 -0.99
N PHE A 15 0.09 -7.05 -0.38
CA PHE A 15 0.98 -7.99 -1.07
C PHE A 15 0.86 -9.35 -0.39
N GLU A 16 0.56 -10.39 -1.16
CA GLU A 16 0.32 -11.78 -0.70
C GLU A 16 -0.67 -11.87 0.48
N GLY A 17 -1.74 -11.07 0.42
CA GLY A 17 -2.77 -11.04 1.45
C GLY A 17 -2.37 -10.34 2.77
N ILE A 18 -1.20 -9.71 2.84
CA ILE A 18 -0.78 -8.85 3.95
C ILE A 18 -1.01 -7.40 3.57
N VAL A 19 -1.59 -6.61 4.49
CA VAL A 19 -1.79 -5.17 4.30
C VAL A 19 -0.65 -4.41 4.95
N TYR A 20 -0.02 -3.54 4.16
CA TYR A 20 1.09 -2.69 4.56
C TYR A 20 0.67 -1.22 4.54
N ASP A 21 1.01 -0.51 5.60
CA ASP A 21 1.02 0.96 5.63
C ASP A 21 2.34 1.46 5.05
N VAL A 22 2.22 2.30 4.02
CA VAL A 22 3.33 2.94 3.30
C VAL A 22 3.25 4.48 3.36
N THR A 23 2.42 5.03 4.26
CA THR A 23 2.14 6.46 4.40
C THR A 23 3.41 7.31 4.52
N ASP A 24 4.37 6.86 5.34
CA ASP A 24 5.61 7.58 5.61
C ASP A 24 6.74 7.26 4.60
N CYS A 25 6.49 6.40 3.62
CA CYS A 25 7.51 6.03 2.65
C CYS A 25 7.73 7.14 1.61
N PRO A 26 8.98 7.61 1.38
CA PRO A 26 9.27 8.68 0.42
C PRO A 26 8.77 8.41 -1.01
N LYS A 27 8.73 7.13 -1.40
CA LYS A 27 8.27 6.67 -2.71
C LYS A 27 6.73 6.65 -2.87
N TRP A 28 5.99 6.90 -1.80
CA TRP A 28 4.53 6.94 -1.73
C TRP A 28 4.04 8.32 -1.24
N ARG A 29 4.88 9.36 -1.27
CA ARG A 29 4.46 10.70 -0.83
C ARG A 29 3.33 11.27 -1.67
N THR A 30 3.36 11.02 -2.97
CA THR A 30 2.28 11.34 -3.92
C THR A 30 1.20 10.28 -3.89
N GLU A 31 0.01 10.60 -4.40
CA GLU A 31 -1.11 9.65 -4.56
C GLU A 31 -0.78 8.48 -5.49
N MET A 32 0.26 8.60 -6.33
CA MET A 32 0.74 7.51 -7.18
C MET A 32 2.19 7.17 -6.88
N HIS A 33 2.47 5.90 -6.69
CA HIS A 33 3.81 5.35 -6.71
C HIS A 33 4.30 5.24 -8.16
N GLN A 34 5.39 5.94 -8.46
CA GLN A 34 6.03 5.96 -9.78
C GLN A 34 5.08 6.27 -10.96
N ASN A 35 4.00 7.03 -10.70
CA ASN A 35 2.94 7.35 -11.68
C ASN A 35 2.22 6.12 -12.28
N LEU A 36 2.26 4.98 -11.61
CA LEU A 36 1.66 3.73 -12.10
C LEU A 36 0.66 3.12 -11.11
N HIS A 37 0.98 3.12 -9.82
CA HIS A 37 0.20 2.39 -8.82
C HIS A 37 -0.40 3.33 -7.77
N PHE A 38 -1.67 3.13 -7.43
CA PHE A 38 -2.34 3.86 -6.37
C PHE A 38 -2.32 3.07 -5.06
N PRO A 39 -2.40 3.74 -3.89
CA PRO A 39 -2.74 3.05 -2.64
C PRO A 39 -4.18 2.50 -2.70
N GLY A 40 -4.48 1.59 -1.79
CA GLY A 40 -5.77 0.89 -1.69
C GLY A 40 -5.86 -0.37 -2.56
N GLN A 41 -4.77 -0.79 -3.19
CA GLN A 41 -4.76 -1.92 -4.13
C GLN A 41 -3.98 -3.12 -3.57
N ASP A 42 -4.38 -4.33 -4.01
CA ASP A 42 -3.51 -5.49 -3.97
C ASP A 42 -2.55 -5.44 -5.15
N LEU A 43 -1.27 -5.25 -4.86
CA LEU A 43 -0.19 -5.11 -5.85
C LEU A 43 0.65 -6.39 -5.96
N THR A 44 0.13 -7.54 -5.50
CA THR A 44 0.84 -8.82 -5.55
C THR A 44 1.36 -9.15 -6.94
N ASN A 45 0.52 -8.97 -7.97
CA ASN A 45 0.91 -9.29 -9.35
C ASN A 45 1.79 -8.21 -9.99
N GLU A 46 1.75 -6.98 -9.48
CA GLU A 46 2.51 -5.85 -10.02
C GLU A 46 4.00 -5.91 -9.65
N LEU A 47 4.34 -6.60 -8.56
CA LEU A 47 5.73 -6.69 -8.10
C LEU A 47 6.64 -7.41 -9.11
N ALA A 48 6.10 -8.31 -9.94
CA ALA A 48 6.87 -9.06 -10.93
C ALA A 48 7.49 -8.16 -12.02
N ASP A 49 6.83 -7.04 -12.34
CA ASP A 49 7.27 -6.07 -13.35
C ASP A 49 8.03 -4.87 -12.73
N ALA A 50 8.19 -4.86 -11.40
CA ALA A 50 8.87 -3.79 -10.69
C ALA A 50 10.41 -3.87 -10.82
N PRO A 51 11.12 -2.73 -10.75
CA PRO A 51 12.60 -2.72 -10.78
C PRO A 51 13.25 -3.12 -9.44
N HIS A 52 12.50 -3.74 -8.52
CA HIS A 52 12.92 -4.16 -7.18
C HIS A 52 12.11 -5.38 -6.74
N LEU A 53 12.55 -6.12 -5.71
CA LEU A 53 11.80 -7.28 -5.20
C LEU A 53 11.12 -6.94 -3.87
N ASN A 54 10.75 -7.97 -3.12
CA ASN A 54 10.03 -7.88 -1.86
C ASN A 54 10.89 -7.38 -0.68
N GLU A 55 12.19 -7.12 -0.86
CA GLU A 55 13.04 -6.52 0.17
C GLU A 55 12.55 -5.13 0.59
N VAL A 56 11.75 -4.47 -0.25
CA VAL A 56 11.15 -3.17 0.07
C VAL A 56 10.22 -3.23 1.28
N PHE A 57 9.63 -4.39 1.60
CA PHE A 57 8.74 -4.55 2.74
C PHE A 57 9.46 -4.56 4.10
N THR A 58 10.79 -4.69 4.13
CA THR A 58 11.59 -4.59 5.37
C THR A 58 12.05 -3.16 5.66
N ARG A 59 11.69 -2.18 4.82
CA ARG A 59 12.10 -0.79 5.00
C ARG A 59 11.43 -0.22 6.27
N PRO A 60 12.11 0.63 7.05
CA PRO A 60 11.55 1.17 8.30
C PRO A 60 10.23 1.94 8.15
N CYS A 61 9.95 2.49 6.95
CA CYS A 61 8.71 3.22 6.67
C CYS A 61 7.53 2.32 6.29
N VAL A 62 7.74 1.00 6.17
CA VAL A 62 6.71 0.02 5.80
C VAL A 62 6.28 -0.73 7.04
N GLN A 63 4.99 -0.68 7.37
CA GLN A 63 4.44 -1.31 8.57
C GLN A 63 3.36 -2.32 8.20
N VAL A 64 3.42 -3.52 8.77
CA VAL A 64 2.33 -4.50 8.62
C VAL A 64 1.18 -4.06 9.53
N VAL A 65 0.01 -3.81 8.95
CA VAL A 65 -1.18 -3.35 9.68
C VAL A 65 -2.33 -4.33 9.68
N GLY A 66 -2.24 -5.40 8.88
CA GLY A 66 -3.26 -6.45 8.90
C GLY A 66 -3.14 -7.47 7.80
N LYS A 67 -4.24 -8.20 7.59
CA LYS A 67 -4.42 -9.16 6.50
C LYS A 67 -5.60 -8.74 5.65
N LEU A 68 -5.46 -8.88 4.34
CA LEU A 68 -6.54 -8.62 3.40
C LEU A 68 -7.62 -9.68 3.60
N ARG A 69 -8.86 -9.25 3.79
CA ARG A 69 -10.01 -10.15 3.82
C ARG A 69 -10.45 -10.40 2.38
N ILE A 70 -10.41 -11.65 1.96
CA ILE A 70 -11.11 -12.07 0.74
C ILE A 70 -12.54 -12.37 1.17
N GLU A 71 -13.46 -11.44 0.91
CA GLU A 71 -14.88 -11.73 1.03
C GLU A 71 -15.28 -12.53 -0.22
N ASN A 72 -15.52 -13.83 -0.02
CA ASN A 72 -16.16 -14.64 -1.05
C ASN A 72 -17.60 -14.13 -1.18
N ALA A 73 -17.92 -13.53 -2.33
CA ALA A 73 -19.28 -13.20 -2.73
C ALA A 73 -20.08 -14.47 -3.05
#